data_AF-A0A966RJ02-F1
#
_entry.id   AF-A0A966RJ02-F1
#
_cell.length_a   1.000
_cell.length_b   1.000
_cell.length_c   1.000
_cell.angle_alpha   90.00
_cell.angle_beta   90.00
_cell.angle_gamma   90.00
#
_symmetry.space_group_name_H-M   'P 1'
#
loop_
_entity.id
_entity.type
_entity.pdbx_description
1 polymer ?
#
loop_
_entity_poly.entity_id
_entity_poly.type
_entity_poly.pdbx_seq_one_letter_code
_entity_poly.pdbx_strand_id
1 'polypeptide(L)'
;MGHLNMFLGHSDTGKTTALVKAAVDAQKKGILPVFIITEQKWSFDHAKLMGFECEEVVDEETGELDWDGFFLFNNNFEYIEQITDFINELLDAQSKGDLEYDLLFLWDSVGSVPCKMTYDGKGGKQHNAAVLADKIGMGINQRISGSRRSDSKHENTLVIVNQPWVELPDNPFGQPKIKAKGGEAIWLNSSLVFLFGNQKGAGTTKITAVKDKRKVKFATRTKVSVMKNHINGLGYEDGRILVTAHGFLAGKDSAEEKKSIEAYKAENAEYWKDIIGTGSDFKLEEESVTL
;
A
#
# COMPACT_ATOMS: atom_id res chain seq x y z
N MET A 1 8.97 12.48 -4.78
CA MET A 1 9.67 11.98 -3.59
C MET A 1 9.56 13.05 -2.51
N GLY A 2 10.16 12.88 -1.33
CA GLY A 2 10.27 13.96 -0.34
C GLY A 2 9.04 14.21 0.54
N HIS A 3 7.99 13.39 0.41
CA HIS A 3 6.69 13.65 1.02
C HIS A 3 6.17 12.45 1.81
N LEU A 4 5.25 12.73 2.73
CA LEU A 4 4.34 11.71 3.25
C LEU A 4 3.20 11.52 2.25
N ASN A 5 2.84 10.28 1.94
CA ASN A 5 1.70 9.95 1.11
C ASN A 5 0.89 8.82 1.75
N MET A 6 -0.41 8.77 1.45
CA MET A 6 -1.28 7.77 2.06
C MET A 6 -2.13 7.05 1.02
N PHE A 7 -2.16 5.72 1.15
CA PHE A 7 -3.13 4.85 0.50
C PHE A 7 -4.20 4.47 1.53
N LEU A 8 -5.34 5.16 1.47
CA LEU A 8 -6.49 4.93 2.33
C LEU A 8 -7.47 3.98 1.63
N GLY A 9 -8.10 3.06 2.36
CA GLY A 9 -9.18 2.26 1.78
C GLY A 9 -9.44 0.96 2.52
N HIS A 10 -10.60 0.36 2.24
CA HIS A 10 -11.02 -0.90 2.87
C HIS A 10 -10.11 -2.07 2.47
N SER A 11 -10.30 -3.24 3.10
CA SER A 11 -9.56 -4.46 2.77
C SER A 11 -9.82 -4.90 1.31
N ASP A 12 -8.84 -5.57 0.69
CA ASP A 12 -8.91 -6.13 -0.68
C ASP A 12 -9.20 -5.10 -1.80
N THR A 13 -8.82 -3.84 -1.61
CA THR A 13 -8.99 -2.77 -2.62
C THR A 13 -7.74 -2.49 -3.46
N GLY A 14 -6.61 -3.15 -3.18
CA GLY A 14 -5.36 -2.98 -3.95
C GLY A 14 -4.33 -2.01 -3.35
N LYS A 15 -4.47 -1.63 -2.08
CA LYS A 15 -3.51 -0.75 -1.37
C LYS A 15 -2.11 -1.35 -1.28
N THR A 16 -2.01 -2.60 -0.83
CA THR A 16 -0.73 -3.32 -0.74
C THR A 16 -0.13 -3.52 -2.14
N THR A 17 -0.94 -3.81 -3.16
CA THR A 17 -0.49 -3.81 -4.57
C THR A 17 0.13 -2.46 -4.96
N ALA A 18 -0.50 -1.34 -4.62
CA ALA A 18 0.06 -0.01 -4.90
C ALA A 18 1.38 0.24 -4.15
N LEU A 19 1.47 -0.22 -2.91
CA LEU A 19 2.68 -0.16 -2.09
C LEU A 19 3.81 -0.97 -2.73
N VAL A 20 3.56 -2.20 -3.20
CA VAL A 20 4.57 -3.00 -3.91
C VAL A 20 4.95 -2.35 -5.24
N LYS A 21 3.99 -1.87 -6.04
CA LYS A 21 4.32 -1.20 -7.32
C LYS A 21 5.14 0.09 -7.11
N ALA A 22 4.98 0.78 -5.98
CA ALA A 22 5.85 1.89 -5.60
C ALA A 22 7.28 1.40 -5.30
N ALA A 23 7.44 0.27 -4.61
CA ALA A 23 8.75 -0.36 -4.38
C ALA A 23 9.44 -0.78 -5.69
N VAL A 24 8.70 -1.40 -6.61
CA VAL A 24 9.21 -1.80 -7.94
C VAL A 24 9.74 -0.60 -8.72
N ASP A 25 9.00 0.51 -8.71
CA ASP A 25 9.44 1.75 -9.36
C ASP A 25 10.66 2.38 -8.65
N ALA A 26 10.74 2.27 -7.32
CA ALA A 26 11.88 2.72 -6.55
C ALA A 26 13.16 1.94 -6.85
N GLN A 27 13.10 0.59 -6.92
CA GLN A 27 14.24 -0.24 -7.31
C GLN A 27 14.80 0.17 -8.67
N LYS A 28 13.92 0.38 -9.66
CA LYS A 28 14.30 0.84 -11.01
C LYS A 28 14.99 2.20 -11.03
N LYS A 29 14.83 3.00 -9.98
CA LYS A 29 15.40 4.34 -9.82
C LYS A 29 16.59 4.36 -8.87
N GLY A 30 17.03 3.20 -8.34
CA GLY A 30 18.09 3.12 -7.33
C GLY A 30 17.69 3.70 -5.97
N ILE A 31 16.38 3.83 -5.70
CA ILE A 31 15.83 4.27 -4.42
C ILE A 31 15.57 3.03 -3.59
N LEU A 32 16.13 2.96 -2.38
CA LEU A 32 16.04 1.79 -1.52
C LEU A 32 14.64 1.69 -0.88
N PRO A 33 13.84 0.67 -1.21
CA PRO A 33 12.57 0.43 -0.55
C PRO A 33 12.80 -0.12 0.85
N VAL A 34 12.07 0.42 1.84
CA VAL A 34 12.09 -0.03 3.23
C VAL A 34 10.68 -0.45 3.63
N PHE A 35 10.44 -1.76 3.68
CA PHE A 35 9.16 -2.33 4.08
C PHE A 35 9.04 -2.40 5.59
N ILE A 36 7.96 -1.81 6.09
CA ILE A 36 7.56 -1.83 7.49
C ILE A 36 6.20 -2.52 7.51
N ILE A 37 6.20 -3.83 7.73
CA ILE A 37 4.99 -4.65 7.65
C ILE A 37 4.50 -4.97 9.05
N THR A 38 3.32 -4.47 9.40
CA THR A 38 2.72 -4.69 10.72
C THR A 38 1.44 -5.51 10.63
N GLU A 39 0.87 -5.67 9.43
CA GLU A 39 -0.10 -6.73 9.15
C GLU A 39 0.68 -7.97 8.69
N GLN A 40 0.68 -9.07 9.47
CA GLN A 40 1.37 -10.35 9.19
C GLN A 40 0.78 -11.11 7.97
N LYS A 41 0.64 -10.44 6.83
CA LYS A 41 -0.03 -10.90 5.60
C LYS A 41 0.81 -10.63 4.35
N TRP A 42 2.13 -10.47 4.52
CA TRP A 42 3.06 -10.23 3.42
C TRP A 42 3.45 -11.52 2.69
N SER A 43 3.69 -11.42 1.39
CA SER A 43 4.18 -12.51 0.55
C SER A 43 5.19 -11.97 -0.46
N PHE A 44 6.44 -12.42 -0.35
CA PHE A 44 7.49 -12.07 -1.29
C PHE A 44 7.27 -12.71 -2.67
N ASP A 45 6.73 -13.92 -2.75
CA ASP A 45 6.33 -14.52 -4.04
C ASP A 45 5.37 -13.64 -4.82
N HIS A 46 4.36 -13.10 -4.14
CA HIS A 46 3.42 -12.18 -4.77
C HIS A 46 4.09 -10.84 -5.14
N ALA A 47 5.02 -10.35 -4.31
CA ALA A 47 5.80 -9.17 -4.67
C ALA A 47 6.64 -9.40 -5.94
N LYS A 48 7.31 -10.55 -6.02
CA LYS A 48 8.11 -10.98 -7.18
C LYS A 48 7.25 -11.10 -8.44
N LEU A 49 6.04 -11.66 -8.32
CA LEU A 49 5.08 -11.72 -9.41
C LEU A 49 4.68 -10.32 -9.94
N MET A 50 4.65 -9.30 -9.07
CA MET A 50 4.41 -7.90 -9.43
C MET A 50 5.64 -7.19 -10.03
N GLY A 51 6.78 -7.89 -10.12
CA GLY A 51 8.05 -7.41 -10.65
C GLY A 51 8.98 -6.80 -9.61
N PHE A 52 8.80 -7.14 -8.33
CA PHE A 52 9.76 -6.77 -7.27
C PHE A 52 10.98 -7.68 -7.35
N GLU A 53 12.17 -7.09 -7.34
CA GLU A 53 13.44 -7.83 -7.46
C GLU A 53 13.88 -8.30 -6.07
N CYS A 54 13.66 -9.59 -5.80
CA CYS A 54 14.13 -10.30 -4.61
C CYS A 54 14.40 -11.78 -4.92
N GLU A 55 15.32 -12.35 -4.15
CA GLU A 55 15.75 -13.75 -4.26
C GLU A 55 15.50 -14.46 -2.93
N GLU A 56 15.01 -15.69 -3.01
CA GLU A 56 14.86 -16.55 -1.85
C GLU A 56 16.24 -17.10 -1.51
N VAL A 57 16.66 -16.92 -0.27
CA VAL A 57 17.95 -17.40 0.26
C VAL A 57 17.69 -18.32 1.43
N VAL A 58 18.63 -19.24 1.68
CA VAL A 58 18.56 -20.14 2.83
C VAL A 58 19.61 -19.68 3.83
N ASP A 59 19.21 -19.40 5.05
CA ASP A 59 20.13 -19.17 6.15
C ASP A 59 20.93 -20.46 6.41
N GLU A 60 22.25 -20.40 6.22
CA GLU A 60 23.13 -21.56 6.33
C GLU A 60 23.24 -22.11 7.77
N GLU A 61 22.96 -21.28 8.79
CA GLU A 61 23.05 -21.64 10.20
C GLU A 61 21.73 -22.25 10.71
N THR A 62 20.59 -21.67 10.32
CA THR A 62 19.27 -22.06 10.83
C THR A 62 18.50 -22.97 9.88
N GLY A 63 18.81 -22.93 8.58
CA GLY A 63 18.05 -23.58 7.52
C GLY A 63 16.72 -22.90 7.20
N GLU A 64 16.48 -21.70 7.75
CA GLU A 64 15.27 -20.92 7.47
C GLU A 64 15.33 -20.24 6.11
N LEU A 65 14.17 -20.10 5.45
CA LEU A 65 14.04 -19.35 4.21
C LEU A 65 13.95 -17.87 4.52
N ASP A 66 14.81 -17.07 3.89
CA ASP A 66 14.81 -15.62 3.95
C ASP A 66 14.81 -15.02 2.54
N TRP A 67 14.75 -13.69 2.43
CA TRP A 67 14.66 -12.97 1.17
C TRP A 67 15.73 -11.88 1.09
N ASP A 68 16.56 -11.94 0.05
CA ASP A 68 17.62 -10.97 -0.22
C ASP A 68 17.31 -10.14 -1.48
N GLY A 69 17.92 -8.96 -1.56
CA GLY A 69 17.80 -8.04 -2.69
C GLY A 69 18.01 -6.58 -2.30
N PHE A 70 17.76 -5.67 -3.24
CA PHE A 70 17.88 -4.24 -3.01
C PHE A 70 16.64 -3.68 -2.28
N PHE A 71 16.51 -4.01 -1.00
CA PHE A 71 15.48 -3.51 -0.09
C PHE A 71 15.84 -3.76 1.38
N LEU A 72 15.12 -3.12 2.28
CA LEU A 72 15.09 -3.47 3.70
C LEU A 72 13.69 -3.95 4.06
N PHE A 73 13.59 -4.98 4.89
CA PHE A 73 12.31 -5.52 5.35
C PHE A 73 12.33 -5.74 6.85
N ASN A 74 11.27 -5.32 7.52
CA ASN A 74 11.04 -5.64 8.92
C ASN A 74 9.54 -5.80 9.16
N ASN A 75 9.18 -6.87 9.89
CA ASN A 75 7.82 -7.15 10.32
C ASN A 75 7.69 -7.42 11.83
N ASN A 76 8.75 -7.20 12.59
CA ASN A 76 8.84 -7.50 14.03
C ASN A 76 8.49 -6.25 14.85
N PHE A 77 7.26 -5.76 14.67
CA PHE A 77 6.76 -4.59 15.37
C PHE A 77 5.55 -4.95 16.23
N GLU A 78 5.61 -4.59 17.51
CA GLU A 78 4.54 -4.78 18.48
C GLU A 78 3.79 -3.49 18.77
N TYR A 79 4.47 -2.34 18.63
CA TYR A 79 3.88 -1.04 18.86
C TYR A 79 4.45 0.07 17.96
N ILE A 80 3.68 1.15 17.81
CA ILE A 80 3.95 2.26 16.89
C ILE A 80 5.35 2.87 17.09
N GLU A 81 5.80 2.98 18.34
CA GLU A 81 7.08 3.62 18.66
C GLU A 81 8.28 2.87 18.05
N GLN A 82 8.28 1.52 18.05
CA GLN A 82 9.33 0.72 17.39
C GLN A 82 9.45 1.04 15.89
N ILE A 83 8.31 1.24 15.22
CA ILE A 83 8.28 1.61 13.80
C ILE A 83 8.94 2.96 13.59
N THR A 84 8.61 3.92 14.45
CA THR A 84 9.17 5.27 14.33
C THR A 84 10.64 5.32 14.69
N ASP A 85 11.07 4.49 15.64
CA ASP A 85 12.47 4.38 16.03
C ASP A 85 13.28 3.76 14.89
N PHE A 86 12.78 2.68 14.26
CA PHE A 86 13.39 2.08 13.07
C PHE A 86 13.54 3.06 11.89
N ILE A 87 12.51 3.85 11.59
CA ILE A 87 12.62 4.90 10.56
C ILE A 87 13.71 5.91 10.94
N ASN A 88 13.77 6.34 12.19
CA ASN A 88 14.78 7.30 12.65
C ASN A 88 16.20 6.73 12.59
N GLU A 89 16.39 5.46 12.96
CA GLU A 89 17.68 4.76 12.87
C GLU A 89 18.22 4.77 11.44
N LEU A 90 17.37 4.46 10.45
CA LEU A 90 17.77 4.47 9.04
C LEU A 90 18.08 5.88 8.53
N LEU A 91 17.29 6.88 8.93
CA LEU A 91 17.56 8.27 8.60
C LEU A 91 18.83 8.81 9.28
N ASP A 92 19.16 8.32 10.49
CA ASP A 92 20.40 8.64 11.21
C ASP A 92 21.61 7.97 10.56
N ALA A 93 21.50 6.70 10.15
CA ALA A 93 22.51 5.99 9.39
C ALA A 93 22.82 6.70 8.06
N GLN A 94 21.78 7.16 7.35
CA GLN A 94 21.95 7.98 6.15
C GLN A 94 22.67 9.30 6.44
N SER A 95 22.33 9.96 7.55
CA SER A 95 22.99 11.23 7.96
C SER A 95 24.46 11.03 8.32
N LYS A 96 24.84 9.86 8.82
CA LYS A 96 26.24 9.48 9.13
C LYS A 96 27.04 9.04 7.91
N GLY A 97 26.37 8.77 6.78
CA GLY A 97 27.00 8.22 5.57
C GLY A 97 27.09 6.70 5.55
N ASP A 98 26.47 6.01 6.50
CA ASP A 98 26.44 4.54 6.57
C ASP A 98 25.42 3.96 5.56
N LEU A 99 24.48 4.78 5.08
CA LEU A 99 23.44 4.40 4.13
C LEU A 99 23.30 5.47 3.05
N GLU A 100 23.87 5.22 1.87
CA GLU A 100 23.99 6.24 0.80
C GLU A 100 22.90 6.13 -0.29
N TYR A 101 21.66 5.84 0.10
CA TYR A 101 20.52 5.74 -0.83
C TYR A 101 19.38 6.68 -0.43
N ASP A 102 18.65 7.17 -1.42
CA ASP A 102 17.30 7.70 -1.19
C ASP A 102 16.41 6.60 -0.63
N LEU A 103 15.59 6.92 0.38
CA LEU A 103 14.77 5.93 1.07
C LEU A 103 13.29 6.11 0.72
N LEU A 104 12.64 4.99 0.35
CA LEU A 104 11.20 4.89 0.27
C LEU A 104 10.68 3.99 1.39
N PHE A 105 10.21 4.60 2.48
CA PHE A 105 9.56 3.89 3.56
C PHE A 105 8.13 3.51 3.16
N LEU A 106 7.79 2.24 3.35
CA LEU A 106 6.53 1.63 2.93
C LEU A 106 5.89 0.93 4.15
N TRP A 107 4.97 1.63 4.82
CA TRP A 107 4.32 1.11 6.03
C TRP A 107 2.95 0.51 5.73
N ASP A 108 2.80 -0.80 5.92
CA ASP A 108 1.54 -1.55 5.80
C ASP A 108 1.22 -2.31 7.11
N SER A 109 0.36 -1.81 8.00
CA SER A 109 -0.52 -0.64 7.89
C SER A 109 -0.74 0.06 9.22
N VAL A 110 -1.19 1.31 9.18
CA VAL A 110 -1.65 2.01 10.39
C VAL A 110 -2.95 1.38 10.92
N GLY A 111 -2.97 1.15 12.23
CA GLY A 111 -4.13 0.58 12.94
C GLY A 111 -4.07 -0.93 13.15
N SER A 112 -2.96 -1.57 12.76
CA SER A 112 -2.67 -2.99 13.03
C SER A 112 -1.98 -3.20 14.38
N VAL A 113 -1.09 -2.27 14.78
CA VAL A 113 -0.43 -2.28 16.10
C VAL A 113 -0.80 -1.04 16.92
N PRO A 114 -0.91 -1.16 18.26
CA PRO A 114 -1.18 -0.04 19.16
C PRO A 114 0.07 0.80 19.46
N CYS A 115 -0.05 1.93 20.16
CA CYS A 115 1.13 2.54 20.81
C CYS A 115 1.53 1.74 22.05
N LYS A 116 2.77 1.92 22.53
CA LYS A 116 3.33 1.15 23.66
C LYS A 116 2.44 1.20 24.90
N MET A 117 1.94 2.38 25.26
CA MET A 117 1.04 2.53 26.40
C MET A 117 -0.24 1.70 26.27
N THR A 118 -0.77 1.59 25.05
CA THR A 118 -1.94 0.76 24.75
C THR A 118 -1.58 -0.72 24.71
N TYR A 119 -0.41 -1.10 24.19
CA TYR A 119 0.13 -2.47 24.24
C TYR A 119 0.26 -2.95 25.70
N ASP A 120 0.77 -2.10 26.59
CA ASP A 120 0.92 -2.36 28.02
C ASP A 120 -0.43 -2.32 28.79
N GLY A 121 -1.57 -2.21 28.09
CA GLY A 121 -2.92 -2.28 28.66
C GLY A 121 -3.44 -0.99 29.32
N LYS A 122 -2.73 0.13 29.17
CA LYS A 122 -3.05 1.40 29.84
C LYS A 122 -3.58 2.49 28.91
N GLY A 123 -3.69 2.20 27.62
CA GLY A 123 -4.04 3.19 26.60
C GLY A 123 -5.33 2.95 25.84
N GLY A 124 -5.40 3.49 24.63
CA GLY A 124 -6.57 3.40 23.77
C GLY A 124 -6.40 4.19 22.48
N LYS A 125 -7.48 4.28 21.69
CA LYS A 125 -7.46 4.91 20.36
C LYS A 125 -6.94 6.35 20.36
N GLN A 126 -7.26 7.12 21.40
CA GLN A 126 -6.77 8.50 21.54
C GLN A 126 -5.27 8.56 21.79
N HIS A 127 -4.70 7.62 22.56
CA HIS A 127 -3.25 7.58 22.82
C HIS A 127 -2.49 7.10 21.59
N ASN A 128 -3.05 6.15 20.83
CA ASN A 128 -2.49 5.78 19.53
C ASN A 128 -2.45 6.99 18.60
N ALA A 129 -3.54 7.78 18.54
CA ALA A 129 -3.60 8.98 17.72
C ALA A 129 -2.61 10.08 18.19
N ALA A 130 -2.44 10.25 19.50
CA ALA A 130 -1.47 11.18 20.07
C ALA A 130 -0.03 10.80 19.67
N VAL A 131 0.35 9.52 19.82
CA VAL A 131 1.68 9.05 19.42
C VAL A 131 1.93 9.23 17.92
N LEU A 132 0.93 8.94 17.08
CA LEU A 132 1.05 9.20 15.63
C LEU A 132 1.19 10.70 15.33
N ALA A 133 0.49 11.57 16.06
CA ALA A 133 0.64 13.02 15.89
C ALA A 133 2.04 13.51 16.25
N ASP A 134 2.57 13.07 17.39
CA ASP A 134 3.87 13.51 17.88
C ASP A 134 5.01 12.92 17.05
N LYS A 135 5.05 11.59 16.90
CA LYS A 135 6.20 10.89 16.31
C LYS A 135 6.20 10.96 14.78
N ILE A 136 5.04 10.80 14.13
CA ILE A 136 4.95 10.88 12.67
C ILE A 136 4.71 12.33 12.23
N GLY A 137 3.67 12.97 12.76
CA GLY A 137 3.25 14.29 12.31
C GLY A 137 4.25 15.40 12.60
N MET A 138 4.80 15.45 13.82
CA MET A 138 5.78 16.46 14.21
C MET A 138 7.23 15.99 14.05
N GLY A 139 7.50 14.70 14.25
CA GLY A 139 8.84 14.12 14.12
C GLY A 139 9.22 13.76 12.68
N ILE A 140 8.83 12.56 12.24
CA ILE A 140 9.27 11.98 10.96
C ILE A 140 8.91 12.87 9.77
N ASN A 141 7.74 13.51 9.76
CA ASN A 141 7.36 14.41 8.69
C ASN A 141 8.35 15.57 8.49
N GLN A 142 8.92 16.13 9.56
CA GLN A 142 9.93 17.19 9.45
C GLN A 142 11.23 16.66 8.85
N ARG A 143 11.63 15.43 9.18
CA ARG A 143 12.82 14.79 8.60
C ARG A 143 12.62 14.47 7.13
N ILE A 144 11.48 13.89 6.77
CA ILE A 144 11.13 13.57 5.37
C ILE A 144 11.02 14.85 4.54
N SER A 145 10.25 15.83 4.99
CA SER A 145 10.12 17.11 4.28
C SER A 145 11.44 17.87 4.20
N GLY A 146 12.28 17.77 5.25
CA GLY A 146 13.62 18.36 5.31
C GLY A 146 14.60 17.76 4.31
N SER A 147 14.41 16.50 3.91
CA SER A 147 15.24 15.84 2.88
C SER A 147 15.09 16.44 1.48
N ARG A 148 14.09 17.31 1.25
CA ARG A 148 13.88 18.02 -0.03
C ARG A 148 14.68 19.31 -0.19
N ARG A 149 15.43 19.71 0.83
CA ARG A 149 16.23 20.94 0.75
C ARG A 149 17.32 20.78 -0.30
N SER A 150 17.68 21.87 -0.98
CA SER A 150 18.66 21.85 -2.09
C SER A 150 20.07 21.42 -1.67
N ASP A 151 20.37 21.49 -0.37
CA ASP A 151 21.63 21.05 0.24
C ASP A 151 21.57 19.62 0.79
N SER A 152 20.41 18.94 0.71
CA SER A 152 20.29 17.53 1.10
C SER A 152 20.91 16.63 0.03
N LYS A 153 21.69 15.64 0.47
CA LYS A 153 22.27 14.61 -0.42
C LYS A 153 21.23 13.57 -0.87
N HIS A 154 20.21 13.34 -0.04
CA HIS A 154 19.21 12.30 -0.23
C HIS A 154 17.79 12.86 -0.11
N GLU A 155 16.85 12.30 -0.87
CA GLU A 155 15.43 12.65 -0.84
C GLU A 155 14.59 11.43 -0.41
N ASN A 156 14.01 11.50 0.79
CA ASN A 156 13.30 10.39 1.40
C ASN A 156 11.78 10.53 1.29
N THR A 157 11.04 9.43 1.25
CA THR A 157 9.56 9.42 1.15
C THR A 157 8.97 8.41 2.11
N LEU A 158 7.82 8.72 2.70
CA LEU A 158 7.05 7.77 3.51
C LEU A 158 5.67 7.56 2.89
N VAL A 159 5.37 6.33 2.48
CA VAL A 159 4.05 5.90 2.01
C VAL A 159 3.41 5.03 3.10
N ILE A 160 2.21 5.42 3.50
CA ILE A 160 1.48 4.75 4.57
C ILE A 160 0.19 4.15 4.00
N VAL A 161 0.02 2.85 4.18
CA VAL A 161 -1.28 2.20 4.00
C VAL A 161 -2.09 2.39 5.28
N ASN A 162 -3.33 2.84 5.11
CA ASN A 162 -4.23 3.06 6.24
C ASN A 162 -5.62 2.52 5.94
N GLN A 163 -6.27 1.99 6.96
CA GLN A 163 -7.65 1.57 6.89
C GLN A 163 -8.57 2.74 7.27
N PRO A 164 -9.75 2.85 6.64
CA PRO A 164 -10.72 3.86 7.01
C PRO A 164 -11.51 3.45 8.25
N TRP A 165 -12.05 4.47 8.92
CA TRP A 165 -13.22 4.36 9.79
C TRP A 165 -14.25 5.40 9.36
N VAL A 166 -15.49 5.21 9.79
CA VAL A 166 -16.62 6.06 9.41
C VAL A 166 -17.00 6.95 10.60
N GLU A 167 -16.90 8.26 10.40
CA GLU A 167 -17.44 9.24 11.32
C GLU A 167 -18.93 9.42 11.04
N LEU A 168 -19.75 9.13 12.05
CA LEU A 168 -21.18 9.37 11.98
C LEU A 168 -21.45 10.87 12.07
N PRO A 169 -22.41 11.39 11.29
CA PRO A 169 -22.74 12.81 11.31
C PRO A 169 -23.38 13.20 12.65
N ASP A 170 -23.17 14.45 13.09
CA ASP A 170 -23.78 15.01 14.30
C ASP A 170 -25.31 15.17 14.18
N ASN A 171 -25.84 15.15 12.96
CA ASN A 171 -27.28 15.22 12.70
C ASN A 171 -27.76 14.01 11.88
N PRO A 172 -29.02 13.55 12.07
CA PRO A 172 -29.56 12.36 11.41
C PRO A 172 -29.63 12.42 9.87
N PHE A 173 -29.51 13.61 9.27
CA PHE A 173 -29.59 13.82 7.82
C PHE A 173 -28.20 13.99 7.18
N GLY A 174 -27.14 14.06 7.98
CA GLY A 174 -25.80 14.25 7.50
C GLY A 174 -25.29 13.01 6.78
N GLN A 175 -24.32 13.19 5.89
CA GLN A 175 -23.65 12.04 5.29
C GLN A 175 -22.46 11.64 6.18
N PRO A 176 -22.24 10.33 6.39
CA PRO A 176 -21.06 9.84 7.09
C PRO A 176 -19.79 10.26 6.35
N LYS A 177 -18.72 10.54 7.10
CA LYS A 177 -17.42 10.91 6.54
C LYS A 177 -16.42 9.78 6.72
N ILE A 178 -15.69 9.48 5.65
CA ILE A 178 -14.54 8.57 5.74
C ILE A 178 -13.38 9.28 6.44
N LYS A 179 -12.74 8.59 7.36
CA LYS A 179 -11.63 9.09 8.17
C LYS A 179 -10.51 8.05 8.21
N ALA A 180 -9.27 8.50 8.33
CA ALA A 180 -8.12 7.62 8.49
C ALA A 180 -8.04 7.09 9.93
N LYS A 181 -7.70 5.81 10.13
CA LYS A 181 -7.40 5.31 11.48
C LYS A 181 -6.14 5.98 12.03
N GLY A 182 -6.08 6.13 13.36
CA GLY A 182 -4.95 6.75 14.03
C GLY A 182 -5.02 8.29 14.13
N GLY A 183 -6.21 8.87 13.95
CA GLY A 183 -6.40 10.32 14.02
C GLY A 183 -6.06 11.03 12.70
N GLU A 184 -6.05 12.36 12.74
CA GLU A 184 -5.92 13.21 11.54
C GLU A 184 -4.47 13.52 11.15
N ALA A 185 -3.50 13.26 12.04
CA ALA A 185 -2.14 13.75 11.84
C ALA A 185 -1.49 13.24 10.53
N ILE A 186 -1.62 11.94 10.24
CA ILE A 186 -1.08 11.38 8.99
C ILE A 186 -1.79 11.99 7.77
N TRP A 187 -3.11 12.17 7.83
CA TRP A 187 -3.88 12.81 6.77
C TRP A 187 -3.43 14.25 6.53
N LEU A 188 -3.29 15.04 7.59
CA LEU A 188 -2.90 16.44 7.52
C LEU A 188 -1.48 16.62 6.97
N ASN A 189 -0.55 15.73 7.32
CA ASN A 189 0.84 15.77 6.85
C ASN A 189 1.05 15.12 5.48
N SER A 190 0.12 14.26 5.02
CA SER A 190 0.21 13.66 3.68
C SER A 190 0.07 14.70 2.57
N SER A 191 0.91 14.67 1.56
CA SER A 191 0.81 15.55 0.39
C SER A 191 -0.14 14.96 -0.66
N LEU A 192 -0.13 13.65 -0.84
CA LEU A 192 -1.11 12.91 -1.62
C LEU A 192 -1.87 11.93 -0.73
N VAL A 193 -3.19 11.87 -0.91
CA VAL A 193 -4.03 10.83 -0.33
C VAL A 193 -4.87 10.22 -1.44
N PHE A 194 -4.70 8.92 -1.66
CA PHE A 194 -5.51 8.14 -2.57
C PHE A 194 -6.50 7.30 -1.75
N LEU A 195 -7.77 7.34 -2.13
CA LEU A 195 -8.79 6.44 -1.63
C LEU A 195 -8.98 5.28 -2.62
N PHE A 196 -8.63 4.07 -2.20
CA PHE A 196 -8.92 2.82 -2.88
C PHE A 196 -10.26 2.27 -2.39
N GLY A 197 -11.26 2.32 -3.26
CA GLY A 197 -12.64 1.93 -3.00
C GLY A 197 -13.60 3.11 -2.93
N ASN A 198 -14.71 2.92 -2.21
CA ASN A 198 -15.73 3.96 -2.00
C ASN A 198 -15.78 4.40 -0.53
N GLN A 199 -16.42 5.55 -0.28
CA GLN A 199 -16.60 6.03 1.10
C GLN A 199 -17.50 5.12 1.96
N LYS A 200 -18.46 4.41 1.34
CA LYS A 200 -19.44 3.55 2.01
C LYS A 200 -18.98 2.10 2.17
N GLY A 201 -17.90 1.68 1.51
CA GLY A 201 -17.45 0.29 1.50
C GLY A 201 -16.35 0.04 0.47
N ALA A 202 -15.97 -1.23 0.27
CA ALA A 202 -14.83 -1.59 -0.57
C ALA A 202 -14.90 -1.03 -2.01
N GLY A 203 -16.10 -0.84 -2.57
CA GLY A 203 -16.23 -0.24 -3.91
C GLY A 203 -15.55 -1.06 -5.00
N THR A 204 -15.51 -2.37 -4.81
CA THR A 204 -14.83 -3.34 -5.67
C THR A 204 -15.81 -4.26 -6.37
N THR A 205 -15.56 -4.58 -7.63
CA THR A 205 -16.28 -5.62 -8.39
C THR A 205 -15.30 -6.73 -8.78
N LYS A 206 -15.65 -7.98 -8.56
CA LYS A 206 -14.80 -9.11 -8.94
C LYS A 206 -14.98 -9.41 -10.42
N ILE A 207 -13.89 -9.61 -11.14
CA ILE A 207 -13.89 -10.10 -12.51
C ILE A 207 -13.47 -11.56 -12.48
N THR A 208 -14.36 -12.42 -12.98
CA THR A 208 -14.18 -13.86 -12.95
C THR A 208 -14.06 -14.43 -14.36
N ALA A 209 -13.31 -15.52 -14.48
CA ALA A 209 -13.27 -16.38 -15.64
C ALA A 209 -13.87 -17.74 -15.27
N VAL A 210 -14.68 -18.31 -16.16
CA VAL A 210 -15.28 -19.65 -15.96
C VAL A 210 -14.47 -20.70 -16.71
N LYS A 211 -14.04 -21.76 -16.00
CA LYS A 211 -13.42 -22.95 -16.59
C LYS A 211 -13.88 -24.21 -15.89
N ASP A 212 -14.25 -25.25 -16.63
CA ASP A 212 -14.76 -26.53 -16.09
C ASP A 212 -15.87 -26.35 -15.04
N LYS A 213 -16.78 -25.39 -15.26
CA LYS A 213 -17.85 -24.98 -14.33
C LYS A 213 -17.36 -24.37 -13.00
N ARG A 214 -16.07 -24.10 -12.86
CA ARG A 214 -15.49 -23.35 -11.73
C ARG A 214 -15.28 -21.89 -12.13
N LYS A 215 -15.65 -20.99 -11.22
CA LYS A 215 -15.37 -19.55 -11.34
C LYS A 215 -14.03 -19.26 -10.69
N VAL A 216 -13.13 -18.63 -11.43
CA VAL A 216 -11.86 -18.15 -10.90
C VAL A 216 -11.84 -16.63 -10.94
N LYS A 217 -11.73 -16.01 -9.76
CA LYS A 217 -11.49 -14.55 -9.64
C LYS A 217 -10.04 -14.30 -10.02
N PHE A 218 -9.81 -13.55 -11.09
CA PHE A 218 -8.44 -13.20 -11.53
C PHE A 218 -8.14 -11.72 -11.39
N ALA A 219 -9.17 -10.87 -11.31
CA ALA A 219 -9.02 -9.44 -11.12
C ALA A 219 -10.12 -8.86 -10.23
N THR A 220 -9.81 -7.73 -9.60
CA THR A 220 -10.75 -6.89 -8.88
C THR A 220 -10.77 -5.52 -9.54
N ARG A 221 -11.93 -5.07 -10.02
CA ARG A 221 -12.13 -3.68 -10.42
C ARG A 221 -12.23 -2.83 -9.17
N THR A 222 -11.35 -1.86 -9.01
CA THR A 222 -11.32 -0.95 -7.85
C THR A 222 -11.49 0.48 -8.31
N LYS A 223 -12.38 1.23 -7.65
CA LYS A 223 -12.41 2.68 -7.76
C LYS A 223 -11.19 3.28 -7.05
N VAL A 224 -10.55 4.28 -7.64
CA VAL A 224 -9.49 5.06 -7.00
C VAL A 224 -9.79 6.54 -7.16
N SER A 225 -9.77 7.29 -6.06
CA SER A 225 -9.93 8.73 -6.07
C SER A 225 -8.79 9.45 -5.35
N VAL A 226 -8.45 10.64 -5.81
CA VAL A 226 -7.48 11.52 -5.15
C VAL A 226 -8.24 12.39 -4.16
N MET A 227 -8.11 12.07 -2.87
CA MET A 227 -8.78 12.80 -1.80
C MET A 227 -8.04 14.07 -1.37
N LYS A 228 -6.73 14.11 -1.60
CA LYS A 228 -5.85 15.23 -1.26
C LYS A 228 -4.70 15.27 -2.25
N ASN A 229 -4.40 16.46 -2.76
CA ASN A 229 -3.25 16.69 -3.62
C ASN A 229 -2.67 18.10 -3.39
N HIS A 230 -1.58 18.16 -2.62
CA HIS A 230 -0.83 19.38 -2.35
C HIS A 230 0.31 19.64 -3.34
N ILE A 231 0.45 18.82 -4.38
CA ILE A 231 1.51 18.99 -5.39
C ILE A 231 1.06 19.94 -6.49
N ASN A 232 -0.10 19.69 -7.10
CA ASN A 232 -0.65 20.53 -8.17
C ASN A 232 -2.16 20.80 -8.03
N GLY A 233 -2.81 20.32 -6.97
CA GLY A 233 -4.24 20.55 -6.72
C GLY A 233 -5.21 19.75 -7.60
N LEU A 234 -4.74 18.92 -8.54
CA LEU A 234 -5.62 18.12 -9.38
C LEU A 234 -6.21 16.94 -8.60
N GLY A 235 -7.53 16.77 -8.70
CA GLY A 235 -8.25 15.64 -8.12
C GLY A 235 -9.02 14.88 -9.20
N TYR A 236 -8.87 13.56 -9.22
CA TYR A 236 -9.75 12.67 -9.98
C TYR A 236 -10.61 11.90 -8.98
N GLU A 237 -11.92 11.97 -9.13
CA GLU A 237 -12.88 11.37 -8.17
C GLU A 237 -13.47 10.03 -8.66
N ASP A 238 -13.23 9.66 -9.91
CA ASP A 238 -13.90 8.57 -10.61
C ASP A 238 -12.96 7.57 -11.29
N GLY A 239 -11.66 7.61 -10.96
CA GLY A 239 -10.67 6.68 -11.48
C GLY A 239 -11.06 5.23 -11.23
N ARG A 240 -10.75 4.36 -12.18
CA ARG A 240 -10.99 2.91 -12.10
C ARG A 240 -9.77 2.16 -12.62
N ILE A 241 -9.37 1.15 -11.87
CA ILE A 241 -8.26 0.26 -12.19
C ILE A 241 -8.69 -1.19 -12.00
N LEU A 242 -8.02 -2.11 -12.68
CA LEU A 242 -8.14 -3.53 -12.37
C LEU A 242 -6.91 -3.94 -11.57
N VAL A 243 -7.13 -4.58 -10.43
CA VAL A 243 -6.10 -5.17 -9.59
C VAL A 243 -6.01 -6.64 -9.93
N THR A 244 -4.83 -7.08 -10.37
CA THR A 244 -4.49 -8.46 -10.73
C THR A 244 -3.32 -8.95 -9.88
N ALA A 245 -2.95 -10.23 -10.02
CA ALA A 245 -1.78 -10.78 -9.35
C ALA A 245 -0.44 -10.17 -9.81
N HIS A 246 -0.38 -9.56 -11.00
CA HIS A 246 0.82 -8.89 -11.53
C HIS A 246 0.82 -7.37 -11.32
N GLY A 247 -0.17 -6.84 -10.62
CA GLY A 247 -0.34 -5.41 -10.39
C GLY A 247 -1.59 -4.84 -11.06
N PHE A 248 -1.48 -3.65 -11.64
CA PHE A 248 -2.63 -2.91 -12.15
C PHE A 248 -2.76 -2.98 -13.67
N LEU A 249 -4.01 -3.06 -14.13
CA LEU A 249 -4.39 -2.83 -15.52
C LEU A 249 -5.26 -1.57 -15.61
N ALA A 250 -5.20 -0.91 -16.76
CA ALA A 250 -6.07 0.19 -17.06
C ALA A 250 -7.53 -0.31 -17.19
N GLY A 251 -8.47 0.49 -16.70
CA GLY A 251 -9.88 0.11 -16.60
C GLY A 251 -10.80 1.30 -16.40
N LYS A 252 -10.43 2.47 -16.95
CA LYS A 252 -11.19 3.71 -16.81
C LYS A 252 -12.61 3.54 -17.34
N ASP A 253 -12.75 2.86 -18.47
CA ASP A 253 -14.02 2.52 -19.10
C ASP A 253 -14.01 1.08 -19.64
N SER A 254 -15.16 0.61 -20.11
CA SER A 254 -15.34 -0.76 -20.58
C SER A 254 -14.51 -1.11 -21.83
N ALA A 255 -14.19 -0.13 -22.69
CA ALA A 255 -13.39 -0.38 -23.88
C ALA A 255 -11.91 -0.56 -23.51
N GLU A 256 -11.39 0.32 -22.65
CA GLU A 256 -10.03 0.21 -22.13
C GLU A 256 -9.84 -1.05 -21.28
N GLU A 257 -10.82 -1.38 -20.44
CA GLU A 257 -10.81 -2.59 -19.63
C GLU A 257 -10.69 -3.85 -20.50
N LYS A 258 -11.55 -3.97 -21.53
CA LYS A 258 -11.52 -5.13 -22.43
C LYS A 258 -10.17 -5.29 -23.10
N LYS A 259 -9.63 -4.19 -23.64
CA LYS A 259 -8.30 -4.18 -24.29
C LYS A 259 -7.20 -4.59 -23.31
N SER A 260 -7.25 -4.10 -22.08
CA SER A 260 -6.23 -4.39 -21.06
C SER A 260 -6.29 -5.85 -20.60
N ILE A 261 -7.49 -6.43 -20.46
CA ILE A 261 -7.67 -7.85 -20.13
C ILE A 261 -7.14 -8.75 -21.26
N GLU A 262 -7.41 -8.41 -22.53
CA GLU A 262 -6.92 -9.17 -23.68
C GLU A 262 -5.38 -9.16 -23.75
N ALA A 263 -4.75 -7.99 -23.58
CA ALA A 263 -3.29 -7.87 -23.52
C ALA A 263 -2.70 -8.65 -22.35
N TYR A 264 -3.27 -8.51 -21.15
CA TYR A 264 -2.82 -9.23 -19.96
C TYR A 264 -2.85 -10.75 -20.12
N LYS A 265 -3.86 -11.28 -20.80
CA LYS A 265 -3.96 -12.73 -21.10
C LYS A 265 -2.90 -13.19 -22.08
N ALA A 266 -2.60 -12.38 -23.09
CA ALA A 266 -1.56 -12.69 -24.06
C ALA A 266 -0.16 -12.67 -23.42
N GLU A 267 0.13 -11.63 -22.63
CA GLU A 267 1.43 -11.45 -21.96
C GLU A 267 1.70 -12.50 -20.88
N ASN A 268 0.67 -12.91 -20.13
CA ASN A 268 0.80 -13.82 -18.99
C ASN A 268 0.22 -15.20 -19.31
N ALA A 269 0.31 -15.64 -20.56
CA ALA A 269 -0.34 -16.85 -21.05
C ALA A 269 0.05 -18.10 -20.24
N GLU A 270 1.30 -18.19 -19.76
CA GLU A 270 1.77 -19.31 -18.92
C GLU A 270 1.10 -19.31 -17.55
N TYR A 271 1.09 -18.18 -16.84
CA TYR A 271 0.36 -18.02 -15.59
C TYR A 271 -1.14 -18.34 -15.76
N TRP A 272 -1.74 -17.90 -16.87
CA TRP A 272 -3.12 -18.23 -17.19
C TRP A 272 -3.33 -19.71 -17.51
N LYS A 273 -2.36 -20.40 -18.10
CA LYS A 273 -2.41 -21.87 -18.27
C LYS A 273 -2.38 -22.57 -16.91
N ASP A 274 -1.69 -22.05 -15.91
CA ASP A 274 -1.68 -22.69 -14.58
C ASP A 274 -2.97 -22.44 -13.81
N ILE A 275 -3.55 -21.25 -13.94
CA ILE A 275 -4.83 -20.90 -13.29
C ILE A 275 -6.02 -21.58 -13.97
N ILE A 276 -6.04 -21.59 -15.30
CA ILE A 276 -7.20 -21.96 -16.12
C ILE A 276 -6.93 -23.25 -16.89
N GLY A 277 -5.75 -23.87 -16.89
CA GLY A 277 -5.44 -25.00 -17.78
C GLY A 277 -5.51 -24.66 -19.27
N THR A 278 -5.08 -25.59 -20.12
CA THR A 278 -5.07 -25.41 -21.58
C THR A 278 -6.49 -25.57 -22.17
N GLY A 279 -7.13 -24.49 -22.60
CA GLY A 279 -8.40 -24.52 -23.34
C GLY A 279 -8.93 -23.13 -23.68
N SER A 280 -9.28 -22.90 -24.94
CA SER A 280 -9.52 -21.58 -25.55
C SER A 280 -10.93 -20.99 -25.39
N ASP A 281 -11.82 -21.59 -24.59
CA ASP A 281 -13.19 -21.09 -24.41
C ASP A 281 -13.46 -20.71 -22.95
N PHE A 282 -13.51 -19.41 -22.65
CA PHE A 282 -13.99 -18.91 -21.35
C PHE A 282 -14.99 -17.76 -21.51
N LYS A 283 -15.92 -17.66 -20.57
CA LYS A 283 -16.82 -16.51 -20.42
C LYS A 283 -16.38 -15.66 -19.22
N LEU A 284 -16.41 -14.34 -19.40
CA LEU A 284 -16.20 -13.37 -18.33
C LEU A 284 -17.53 -13.11 -17.64
N GLU A 285 -17.55 -13.18 -16.31
CA GLU A 285 -18.70 -12.84 -15.48
C GLU A 285 -18.28 -11.85 -14.39
N GLU A 286 -19.13 -10.84 -14.15
CA GLU A 286 -18.96 -9.87 -13.07
C GLU A 286 -19.77 -10.27 -11.84
N GLU A 287 -19.18 -10.13 -10.66
CA GLU A 287 -19.88 -10.32 -9.40
C GLU A 287 -19.64 -9.12 -8.47
N SER A 288 -20.74 -8.47 -8.07
CA SER A 288 -20.71 -7.38 -7.09
C SER A 288 -20.54 -7.94 -5.68
N VAL A 289 -19.57 -7.43 -4.93
CA VAL A 289 -19.45 -7.73 -3.50
C VAL A 289 -20.41 -6.81 -2.75
N THR A 290 -21.56 -7.34 -2.34
CA THR A 290 -22.43 -6.67 -1.37
C THR A 290 -21.86 -6.94 0.02
N LEU A 291 -21.30 -5.90 0.65
CA LEU A 291 -21.06 -5.88 2.11
C LEU A 291 -22.29 -5.29 2.79
#